data_AF-A0A1G7MHY5-F1
#
_entry.id   AF-A0A1G7MHY5-F1
#
_cell.length_a   1.000
_cell.length_b   1.000
_cell.length_c   1.000
_cell.angle_alpha   90.00
_cell.angle_beta   90.00
_cell.angle_gamma   90.00
#
_symmetry.space_group_name_H-M   'P 1'
#
loop_
_entity.id
_entity.type
_entity.pdbx_description
1 polymer ?
#
loop_
_entity_poly.entity_id
_entity_poly.type
_entity_poly.pdbx_seq_one_letter_code
_entity_poly.pdbx_strand_id
1 'polypeptide(L)'
;MSGSLEVRKFLFAQDESMSRQGGPSVPAQRSGEPSRISDEQVHRARLSVARSALGAEDCRMLLDMLGLSPGEDGGAPPVQR
;
A
#
# COMPACT_ATOMS: atom_id res chain seq x y z
N MET A 1 -4.98 -30.31 -27.42
CA MET A 1 -4.29 -29.09 -26.91
C MET A 1 -4.20 -29.17 -25.39
N SER A 2 -3.35 -30.05 -24.85
CA SER A 2 -3.32 -30.41 -23.42
C SER A 2 -2.27 -29.66 -22.58
N GLY A 3 -1.47 -28.79 -23.21
CA GLY A 3 -0.36 -28.12 -22.53
C GLY A 3 -0.76 -27.10 -21.46
N SER A 4 -1.98 -26.57 -21.49
CA SER A 4 -2.40 -25.52 -20.53
C SER A 4 -2.70 -26.06 -19.13
N LEU A 5 -3.09 -27.34 -19.00
CA LEU A 5 -3.40 -27.95 -17.71
C LEU A 5 -2.12 -28.31 -16.93
N GLU A 6 -1.11 -28.84 -17.63
CA GLU A 6 0.19 -29.16 -17.03
C GLU A 6 0.89 -27.89 -16.51
N VAL A 7 0.83 -26.80 -17.27
CA VAL A 7 1.40 -25.50 -16.87
C VAL A 7 0.69 -24.94 -15.64
N ARG A 8 -0.64 -25.02 -15.58
CA ARG A 8 -1.40 -24.59 -14.40
C ARG A 8 -1.03 -25.40 -13.16
N LYS A 9 -0.87 -26.73 -13.30
CA LYS A 9 -0.48 -27.61 -12.19
C LYS A 9 0.94 -27.33 -11.72
N PHE A 10 1.87 -27.06 -12.64
CA PHE A 10 3.25 -26.68 -12.32
C PHE A 10 3.32 -25.36 -11.56
N LEU A 11 2.59 -24.32 -12.01
CA LEU A 11 2.53 -23.04 -11.32
C LEU A 11 1.91 -23.15 -9.92
N PHE A 12 0.86 -23.96 -9.76
CA PHE A 12 0.22 -24.18 -8.46
C PHE A 12 1.14 -24.92 -7.48
N ALA A 13 1.89 -25.92 -7.96
CA ALA A 13 2.87 -26.64 -7.15
C ALA A 13 4.08 -25.77 -6.77
N GLN A 14 4.48 -24.86 -7.68
CA GLN A 14 5.54 -23.89 -7.40
C GLN A 14 5.11 -22.91 -6.30
N ASP A 15 3.89 -22.37 -6.36
CA ASP A 15 3.33 -21.46 -5.34
C ASP A 15 3.29 -22.09 -3.94
N GLU A 16 2.90 -23.37 -3.84
CA GLU A 16 2.90 -24.09 -2.56
C GLU A 16 4.31 -24.33 -2.02
N SER A 17 5.30 -24.54 -2.90
CA SER A 17 6.71 -24.69 -2.51
C SER A 17 7.35 -23.37 -2.11
N MET A 18 6.97 -22.27 -2.75
CA MET A 18 7.48 -20.92 -2.52
C MET A 18 6.91 -20.32 -1.23
N SER A 19 5.66 -20.65 -0.89
CA SER A 19 5.04 -20.30 0.39
C SER A 19 5.74 -20.93 1.61
N ARG A 20 6.47 -22.05 1.43
CA ARG A 20 7.26 -22.70 2.50
C ARG A 20 8.73 -22.26 2.53
N GLN A 21 9.19 -21.53 1.51
CA GLN A 21 10.55 -21.04 1.36
C GLN A 21 10.55 -19.51 1.29
N GLY A 22 9.96 -18.87 2.31
CA GLY A 22 10.24 -17.46 2.60
C GLY A 22 11.72 -17.31 2.99
N GLY A 23 12.59 -17.19 1.99
CA GLY A 23 14.00 -16.91 2.20
C GLY A 23 14.19 -15.54 2.89
N PRO A 24 15.33 -15.32 3.56
CA PRO A 24 15.58 -14.13 4.40
C PRO A 24 15.67 -12.79 3.64
N SER A 25 15.35 -12.76 2.34
CA SER A 25 15.54 -11.58 1.48
C SER A 25 14.25 -10.84 1.11
N VAL A 26 13.07 -11.43 1.35
CA VAL A 26 11.79 -10.76 1.04
C VAL A 26 10.91 -10.75 2.29
N PRO A 27 10.47 -9.56 2.76
CA PRO A 27 9.55 -9.46 3.88
C PRO A 27 8.30 -10.31 3.63
N ALA A 28 7.96 -11.16 4.59
CA ALA A 28 6.76 -11.98 4.50
C ALA A 28 5.50 -11.10 4.37
N GLN A 29 4.51 -11.61 3.64
CA GLN A 29 3.19 -10.98 3.53
C GLN A 29 2.61 -10.78 4.93
N ARG A 30 2.33 -9.52 5.30
CA ARG A 30 1.69 -9.21 6.57
C ARG A 30 0.22 -9.61 6.48
N SER A 31 -0.15 -10.74 7.08
CA SER A 31 -1.55 -11.20 7.22
C SER A 31 -2.36 -10.37 8.22
N GLY A 32 -2.19 -9.04 8.23
CA GLY A 32 -2.96 -8.13 9.07
C GLY A 32 -4.01 -7.39 8.25
N GLU A 33 -5.21 -7.19 8.83
CA GLU A 33 -6.24 -6.28 8.29
C GLU A 33 -5.58 -4.97 7.84
N PRO A 34 -5.97 -4.39 6.68
CA PRO A 34 -5.48 -3.08 6.28
C PRO A 34 -5.75 -2.13 7.45
N SER A 35 -4.67 -1.59 8.03
CA SER A 35 -4.76 -0.72 9.20
C SER A 35 -5.62 0.47 8.81
N ARG A 36 -6.87 0.49 9.25
CA ARG A 36 -7.81 1.58 8.94
C ARG A 36 -7.24 2.84 9.55
N ILE A 37 -6.83 3.77 8.69
CA ILE A 37 -6.26 5.05 9.12
C ILE A 37 -7.39 5.85 9.78
N SER A 38 -7.18 6.30 11.03
CA SER A 38 -8.17 7.13 11.74
C SER A 38 -8.05 8.61 11.36
N ASP A 39 -9.14 9.36 11.52
CA ASP A 39 -9.15 10.82 11.29
C ASP A 39 -8.09 11.55 12.11
N GLU A 40 -7.82 11.08 13.33
CA GLU A 40 -6.77 11.62 14.19
C GLU A 40 -5.36 11.37 13.60
N GLN A 41 -5.14 10.22 12.95
CA GLN A 41 -3.88 9.97 12.24
C GLN A 41 -3.74 10.85 11.02
N VAL A 42 -4.83 11.07 10.26
CA VAL A 42 -4.85 12.02 9.13
C VAL A 42 -4.56 13.44 9.62
N HIS A 43 -5.18 13.86 10.72
CA HIS A 43 -4.95 15.17 11.32
C HIS A 43 -3.48 15.37 11.74
N ARG A 44 -2.89 14.40 12.44
CA ARG A 44 -1.48 14.43 12.83
C ARG A 44 -0.54 14.42 11.63
N ALA A 45 -0.88 13.70 10.57
CA ALA A 45 -0.11 13.70 9.33
C ALA A 45 -0.14 15.09 8.68
N ARG A 46 -1.31 15.73 8.57
CA ARG A 46 -1.45 17.10 8.07
C ARG A 46 -0.61 18.11 8.86
N LEU A 47 -0.63 18.02 10.19
CA LEU A 47 0.18 18.88 11.05
C LEU A 47 1.68 18.67 10.84
N SER A 48 2.11 17.42 10.63
CA SER A 48 3.50 17.11 10.36
C SER A 48 3.96 17.72 9.03
N VAL A 49 3.16 17.59 7.97
CA VAL A 49 3.45 18.20 6.67
C VAL A 49 3.53 19.71 6.77
N ALA A 50 2.57 20.36 7.45
CA ALA A 50 2.56 21.80 7.62
C ALA A 50 3.79 22.34 8.36
N ARG A 51 4.37 21.55 9.28
CA ARG A 51 5.61 21.90 10.00
C ARG A 51 6.87 21.71 9.15
N SER A 52 6.83 20.84 8.15
CA SER A 52 7.97 20.51 7.30
C SER A 52 8.02 21.29 5.99
N ALA A 53 6.89 21.87 5.56
CA ALA A 53 6.79 22.63 4.33
C ALA A 53 7.56 23.96 4.39
N LEU A 54 8.12 24.37 3.25
CA LEU A 54 8.83 25.64 3.09
C LEU A 54 7.90 26.84 2.87
N GLY A 55 6.61 26.59 2.63
CA GLY A 55 5.61 27.62 2.41
C GLY A 55 4.21 27.05 2.17
N ALA A 56 3.23 27.94 1.98
CA ALA A 56 1.84 27.54 1.80
C ALA A 56 1.59 26.74 0.51
N GLU A 57 2.29 27.08 -0.57
CA GLU A 57 2.19 26.37 -1.86
C GLU A 57 2.81 24.97 -1.77
N ASP A 58 4.01 24.86 -1.20
CA ASP A 58 4.70 23.60 -0.95
C ASP A 58 3.88 22.67 -0.04
N CYS A 59 3.30 23.22 1.03
CA CYS A 59 2.39 22.48 1.91
C CYS A 59 1.19 21.91 1.16
N ARG A 60 0.57 22.69 0.26
CA ARG A 60 -0.56 22.21 -0.56
C ARG A 60 -0.13 21.08 -1.48
N MET A 61 1.02 21.22 -2.16
CA MET A 61 1.54 20.19 -3.05
C MET A 61 1.83 18.89 -2.29
N LEU A 62 2.46 18.98 -1.12
CA LEU A 62 2.76 17.82 -0.28
C LEU A 62 1.49 17.13 0.23
N LEU A 63 0.48 17.90 0.64
CA LEU A 63 -0.80 17.34 1.08
C LEU A 63 -1.53 16.64 -0.07
N ASP A 64 -1.48 17.18 -1.28
CA ASP A 64 -2.07 16.58 -2.48
C ASP A 64 -1.38 15.26 -2.86
N MET A 65 -0.05 15.26 -2.92
CA MET A 65 0.75 14.05 -3.21
C MET A 65 0.52 12.91 -2.22
N LEU A 66 0.17 13.25 -0.97
CA LEU A 66 -0.11 12.29 0.10
C LEU A 66 -1.60 11.93 0.21
N GLY A 67 -2.49 12.53 -0.58
CA GLY A 67 -3.94 12.33 -0.47
C GLY A 67 -4.51 12.84 0.86
N LEU A 68 -3.87 13.84 1.47
CA LEU A 68 -4.24 14.43 2.76
C LEU A 68 -4.97 15.77 2.60
N SER A 69 -5.34 16.19 1.40
CA SER A 69 -6.02 17.47 1.16
C SER A 69 -7.40 17.53 1.86
N PRO A 70 -7.79 18.68 2.45
CA PRO A 70 -9.12 18.85 3.02
C PRO A 70 -10.11 19.24 1.92
N GLY A 71 -10.84 18.28 1.36
CA GLY A 71 -11.99 18.63 0.52
C GLY A 71 -12.33 17.70 -0.63
N GLU A 72 -11.50 16.73 -0.96
CA GLU A 72 -11.78 15.80 -2.04
C GLU A 72 -11.57 14.41 -1.45
N ASP A 73 -12.72 13.78 -1.18
CA ASP A 73 -12.94 12.39 -0.79
C ASP A 73 -11.71 11.66 -0.30
N GLY A 74 -11.67 11.29 0.99
CA GLY A 74 -10.64 10.47 1.64
C GLY A 74 -10.14 9.35 0.74
N GLY A 75 -9.20 9.73 -0.13
CA GLY A 75 -8.91 9.01 -1.34
C GLY A 75 -8.24 7.77 -0.87
N ALA A 76 -8.97 6.65 -0.96
CA ALA A 76 -8.42 5.36 -0.62
C ALA A 76 -7.01 5.29 -1.24
N PRO A 77 -5.96 5.00 -0.44
CA PRO A 77 -4.63 4.91 -0.99
C PRO A 77 -4.69 3.98 -2.20
N PRO A 78 -4.09 4.35 -3.35
CA PRO A 78 -4.21 3.60 -4.59
C PRO A 78 -3.47 2.27 -4.47
N VAL A 79 -4.10 1.31 -3.82
CA VAL A 79 -3.79 -0.11 -3.84
C VAL A 79 -5.13 -0.83 -3.79
N GLN A 80 -5.86 -0.70 -4.89
CA GLN A 80 -6.84 -1.70 -5.27
C GLN A 80 -6.12 -2.77 -6.08
N ARG A 81 -6.10 -3.97 -5.49
CA ARG A 81 -5.72 -5.29 -6.03
C ARG A 81 -4.25 -5.68 -5.96
#